data_AF-A0A436SF65-F1
#
_entry.id   AF-A0A436SF65-F1
#
_cell.length_a   1.000
_cell.length_b   1.000
_cell.length_c   1.000
_cell.angle_alpha   90.00
_cell.angle_beta   90.00
_cell.angle_gamma   90.00
#
_symmetry.space_group_name_H-M   'P 1'
#
loop_
_entity.id
_entity.type
_entity.pdbx_description
1 polymer ?
#
loop_
_entity_poly.entity_id
_entity_poly.type
_entity_poly.pdbx_seq_one_letter_code
_entity_poly.pdbx_strand_id
1 'polypeptide(L)' 'MNGPVVLAIPRTHTFEVVTSAARLAEIAPAWRALWQWAGGLVFQHPDWIAGWWRTTPQPERRALR' A
#
# COMPACT_ATOMS: atom_id res chain seq x y z
N MET A 1 -10.65 9.39 15.38
CA MET A 1 -11.98 8.83 15.05
C MET A 1 -11.75 7.80 13.95
N ASN A 2 -11.57 6.52 14.32
CA ASN A 2 -11.29 5.44 13.38
C ASN A 2 -12.58 4.63 13.17
N GLY A 3 -13.45 5.12 12.30
CA GLY A 3 -14.61 4.36 11.83
C GLY A 3 -14.18 3.41 10.69
N PRO A 4 -14.89 2.29 10.47
CA PRO A 4 -14.65 1.44 9.32
C PRO A 4 -14.81 2.26 8.03
N VAL A 5 -13.80 2.20 7.16
CA VAL A 5 -13.90 2.74 5.80
C VAL A 5 -14.75 1.78 4.99
N VAL A 6 -15.97 2.19 4.65
CA VAL A 6 -16.83 1.44 3.73
C VAL A 6 -16.52 1.90 2.31
N LEU A 7 -15.77 1.09 1.57
CA LEU A 7 -15.54 1.31 0.14
C LEU A 7 -16.69 0.64 -0.65
N ALA A 8 -17.51 1.43 -1.33
CA ALA A 8 -18.55 0.92 -2.24
C ALA A 8 -17.91 0.56 -3.58
N ILE A 9 -17.50 -0.71 -3.71
CA ILE A 9 -16.78 -1.20 -4.88
C ILE A 9 -17.76 -1.94 -5.80
N PRO A 10 -17.81 -1.61 -7.11
CA PRO A 10 -18.57 -2.39 -8.07
C PRO A 10 -18.15 -3.87 -8.01
N ARG A 11 -19.10 -4.80 -8.04
CA ARG A 11 -18.84 -6.26 -7.96
C ARG A 11 -17.94 -6.81 -9.08
N THR A 12 -17.56 -5.99 -10.04
CA THR A 12 -16.66 -6.31 -11.15
C THR A 12 -15.18 -6.19 -10.80
N HIS A 13 -14.84 -5.68 -9.61
CA HIS A 13 -13.44 -5.48 -9.19
C HIS A 13 -13.13 -6.23 -7.89
N THR A 14 -12.00 -6.94 -7.88
CA THR A 14 -11.45 -7.59 -6.69
C THR A 14 -10.39 -6.71 -6.07
N PHE A 15 -10.43 -6.57 -4.75
CA PHE A 15 -9.43 -5.84 -3.97
C PHE A 15 -8.71 -6.80 -3.03
N GLU A 16 -7.39 -6.61 -2.92
CA GLU A 16 -6.54 -7.33 -1.98
C GLU A 16 -6.04 -6.34 -0.92
N VAL A 17 -6.18 -6.70 0.36
CA VAL A 17 -5.52 -5.99 1.46
C VAL A 17 -4.22 -6.73 1.76
N VAL A 18 -3.10 -6.12 1.39
CA VAL A 18 -1.77 -6.70 1.63
C VAL A 18 -1.34 -6.46 3.07
N THR A 19 -1.25 -7.53 3.86
CA THR A 19 -0.86 -7.47 5.28
C THR A 19 0.48 -8.11 5.57
N SER A 20 1.22 -8.59 4.57
CA SER A 20 2.54 -9.20 4.77
C SER A 20 3.64 -8.50 3.98
N ALA A 21 4.83 -8.43 4.56
CA ALA A 21 6.02 -7.87 3.91
C ALA A 21 6.38 -8.64 2.63
N ALA A 22 6.23 -9.97 2.65
CA ALA A 22 6.50 -10.82 1.49
C ALA A 22 5.56 -10.50 0.32
N ARG A 23 4.25 -10.41 0.56
CA ARG A 23 3.28 -10.07 -0.48
C ARG A 23 3.47 -8.63 -0.98
N LEU A 24 3.82 -7.71 -0.09
CA LEU A 24 4.15 -6.33 -0.48
C LEU A 24 5.37 -6.27 -1.41
N ALA A 25 6.41 -7.05 -1.12
CA ALA A 25 7.60 -7.14 -1.97
C ALA A 25 7.26 -7.75 -3.34
N GLU A 26 6.40 -8.77 -3.38
CA GLU A 26 5.95 -9.42 -4.62
C GLU A 26 5.23 -8.44 -5.56
N ILE A 27 4.35 -7.58 -5.03
CA ILE A 27 3.58 -6.64 -5.86
C ILE A 27 4.33 -5.34 -6.20
N ALA A 28 5.45 -5.05 -5.52
CA ALA A 28 6.17 -3.79 -5.65
C ALA A 28 6.60 -3.46 -7.09
N PRO A 29 7.09 -4.41 -7.93
CA PRO A 29 7.43 -4.12 -9.32
C PRO A 29 6.22 -3.68 -10.16
N ALA A 30 5.08 -4.38 -10.02
CA ALA A 30 3.85 -4.06 -10.75
C ALA A 30 3.29 -2.69 -10.31
N TRP A 31 3.34 -2.41 -9.01
CA TRP A 31 2.94 -1.11 -8.47
C TRP A 31 3.84 0.02 -9.01
N ARG A 32 5.15 -0.18 -9.06
CA ARG A 32 6.09 0.81 -9.62
C ARG A 32 5.81 1.11 -11.09
N ALA A 33 5.53 0.07 -11.88
CA ALA A 33 5.16 0.24 -13.29
C ALA A 33 3.86 1.06 -13.44
N LEU A 34 2.84 0.77 -12.64
CA LEU A 34 1.58 1.53 -12.62
C LEU A 34 1.82 2.99 -12.21
N TRP A 35 2.62 3.22 -11.17
CA TRP A 35 2.98 4.57 -10.71
C TRP A 35 3.64 5.38 -11.82
N GLN A 36 4.61 4.79 -12.54
CA GLN A 36 5.29 5.45 -13.64
C GLN A 36 4.32 5.76 -14.78
N TRP A 37 3.49 4.80 -15.16
CA TRP A 37 2.49 4.96 -16.21
C TRP A 37 1.47 6.07 -15.88
N ALA A 38 1.05 6.18 -14.62
CA ALA A 38 0.10 7.18 -14.17
C ALA A 38 0.72 8.58 -13.93
N GLY A 39 2.04 8.75 -14.11
CA GLY A 39 2.72 10.00 -13.76
C GLY A 39 2.64 10.32 -12.26
N GLY A 40 2.74 9.28 -11.42
CA GLY A 40 2.49 9.40 -9.99
C GLY A 40 3.45 10.35 -9.26
N LEU A 41 2.97 10.93 -8.17
CA LEU A 41 3.76 11.84 -7.34
C LEU A 41 4.75 11.06 -6.46
N VAL A 42 5.80 11.72 -5.97
CA VAL A 42 6.85 11.08 -5.15
C VAL A 42 6.29 10.39 -3.90
N PHE A 43 5.27 10.96 -3.27
CA PHE A 43 4.62 10.40 -2.07
C PHE A 43 3.79 9.14 -2.35
N GLN A 44 3.52 8.84 -3.62
CA GLN A 44 2.82 7.64 -4.08
C GLN A 44 3.80 6.55 -4.53
N HIS A 45 5.11 6.84 -4.55
CA HIS A 45 6.11 5.88 -5.00
C HIS A 45 6.23 4.72 -3.98
N PRO A 46 6.23 3.44 -4.41
CA PRO A 46 6.28 2.30 -3.50
C PRO A 46 7.47 2.32 -2.54
N ASP A 47 8.66 2.75 -3.02
CA ASP A 47 9.84 2.81 -2.15
C ASP A 47 9.78 3.95 -1.13
N TRP A 48 9.13 5.06 -1.47
CA TRP A 48 8.93 6.16 -0.53
C TRP A 48 8.00 5.71 0.60
N ILE A 49 6.87 5.07 0.24
CA ILE A 49 5.91 4.51 1.20
C ILE A 49 6.57 3.42 2.06
N ALA A 50 7.31 2.49 1.46
CA ALA A 50 8.01 1.44 2.19
C ALA A 50 9.09 2.00 3.13
N GLY A 51 9.82 3.04 2.68
CA GLY A 51 10.78 3.76 3.49
C GLY A 51 10.13 4.43 4.71
N TRP A 52 9.09 5.23 4.46
CA TRP A 52 8.29 5.87 5.50
C TRP A 52 7.71 4.84 6.49
N TRP A 53 7.16 3.74 6.00
CA TRP A 53 6.60 2.70 6.85
C TRP A 53 7.64 2.13 7.81
N ARG A 54 8.86 1.85 7.34
CA ARG A 54 9.95 1.32 8.17
C ARG A 54 10.43 2.30 9.23
N THR A 55 10.49 3.59 8.91
CA THR A 55 11.03 4.63 9.81
C THR A 55 9.99 5.27 10.73
N THR A 56 8.70 5.01 10.49
CA THR A 56 7.61 5.50 11.36
C THR A 56 7.73 4.89 12.77
N PRO A 57 7.64 5.71 13.84
CA PRO A 57 7.64 5.23 15.23
C PRO A 57 6.49 4.27 15.54
N GLN A 58 6.56 3.56 16.67
CA GLN A 58 5.51 2.64 17.15
C GLN A 58 5.28 1.45 16.22
N PRO A 59 6.32 0.64 15.94
CA PRO A 59 6.25 -0.48 15.02
C PRO A 59 5.16 -1.52 15.37
N GLU A 60 4.84 -1.66 16.65
CA GLU A 60 3.80 -2.55 17.20
C GLU A 60 2.37 -2.16 16.81
N ARG A 61 2.15 -0.91 16.40
CA ARG A 61 0.83 -0.42 15.94
C ARG A 61 0.63 -0.64 14.44
N ARG A 62 1.63 -1.18 13.75
CA ARG A 62 1.61 -1.47 12.32
C ARG A 62 1.07 -2.89 12.10
N ALA A 63 0.17 -3.04 11.14
CA ALA A 63 -0.47 -4.33 10.84
C ALA A 63 0.27 -5.16 9.77
N LEU A 64 1.31 -4.60 9.13
CA LEU A 64 2.11 -5.31 8.14
C LEU A 64 3.07 -6.27 8.87
N ARG A 65 2.86 -7.57 8.72
CA ARG A 65 3.61 -8.65 9.37
C ARG A 65 4.73 -9.20 8.48
#